data_AF-A0A955U7K2-F1
#
_entry.id   AF-A0A955U7K2-F1
#
_cell.length_a   1.000
_cell.length_b   1.000
_cell.length_c   1.000
_cell.angle_alpha   90.00
_cell.angle_beta   90.00
_cell.angle_gamma   90.00
#
_symmetry.space_group_name_H-M   'P 1'
#
loop_
_entity.id
_entity.type
_entity.pdbx_description
1 polymer ?
#
loop_
_entity_poly.entity_id
_entity_poly.type
_entity_poly.pdbx_seq_one_letter_code
_entity_poly.pdbx_strand_id
1 'polypeptide(L)' 'MAILEWSARLQLDVPDMDNAHRRLIDLMSKLARLSDAKAPRAEVLGTFTALADATKQHFA' A
#
# COMPACT_ATOMS: atom_id res chain seq x y z
N MET A 1 9.95 4.07 8.51
CA MET A 1 9.93 2.60 8.76
C MET A 1 8.80 1.97 7.94
N ALA A 2 8.87 0.70 7.52
CA ALA A 2 7.69 0.07 6.91
C ALA A 2 6.67 -0.25 8.01
N ILE A 3 5.42 0.17 7.85
CA ILE A 3 4.36 -0.06 8.85
C ILE A 3 3.89 -1.53 8.81
N LEU A 4 3.97 -2.16 7.65
CA LEU A 4 3.52 -3.54 7.42
C LEU A 4 4.43 -4.19 6.36
N GLU A 5 4.76 -5.46 6.55
CA GLU A 5 5.54 -6.25 5.59
C GLU A 5 4.73 -7.46 5.14
N TRP A 6 4.86 -7.83 3.86
CA TRP A 6 4.25 -9.06 3.36
C TRP A 6 4.85 -10.27 4.07
N SER A 7 4.00 -11.20 4.49
CA SER A 7 4.44 -12.44 5.13
C SER A 7 3.49 -13.58 4.78
N ALA A 8 3.91 -14.82 5.05
CA ALA A 8 3.08 -16.01 4.84
C ALA A 8 1.75 -15.97 5.62
N ARG A 9 1.63 -15.14 6.66
CA ARG A 9 0.37 -14.96 7.42
C ARG A 9 -0.70 -14.21 6.64
N LEU A 10 -0.31 -13.49 5.58
CA LEU A 10 -1.21 -12.72 4.72
C LEU A 10 -1.51 -13.43 3.40
N GLN A 11 -0.84 -14.56 3.15
CA GLN A 11 -1.00 -15.33 1.92
C GLN A 11 -2.33 -16.09 1.94
N LEU A 12 -3.07 -15.97 0.83
CA LEU A 12 -4.36 -16.63 0.63
C LEU A 12 -4.29 -17.77 -0.39
N ASP A 13 -3.14 -17.97 -1.04
CA ASP A 13 -2.95 -18.91 -2.16
C ASP A 13 -3.89 -18.62 -3.35
N VAL A 14 -4.33 -17.36 -3.46
CA VAL A 14 -5.08 -16.82 -4.59
C VAL A 14 -4.20 -15.75 -5.21
N PRO A 15 -3.47 -16.04 -6.32
CA PRO A 15 -2.41 -15.17 -6.84
C PRO A 15 -2.83 -13.71 -7.03
N ASP A 16 -4.03 -13.47 -7.55
CA ASP A 16 -4.54 -12.12 -7.79
C ASP A 16 -4.80 -11.36 -6.48
N MET A 17 -5.30 -12.04 -5.45
CA MET A 17 -5.51 -11.44 -4.13
C MET A 17 -4.18 -11.17 -3.41
N ASP A 18 -3.24 -12.11 -3.47
CA ASP A 18 -1.91 -11.93 -2.89
C ASP A 18 -1.16 -10.76 -3.55
N ASN A 19 -1.27 -10.64 -4.89
CA ASN A 19 -0.71 -9.52 -5.63
C ASN A 19 -1.38 -8.19 -5.24
N ALA A 20 -2.70 -8.16 -5.12
CA ALA A 20 -3.44 -6.98 -4.67
C ALA A 20 -3.01 -6.56 -3.25
N HIS A 21 -2.89 -7.50 -2.32
CA HIS A 21 -2.45 -7.23 -0.94
C HIS A 21 -1.02 -6.72 -0.88
N ARG A 22 -0.08 -7.33 -1.62
CA ARG A 22 1.30 -6.82 -1.75
C ARG A 22 1.30 -5.38 -2.24
N ARG A 23 0.48 -5.07 -3.24
CA ARG A 23 0.34 -3.70 -3.77
C ARG A 23 -0.17 -2.72 -2.71
N LEU A 24 -1.14 -3.10 -1.89
CA LEU A 24 -1.64 -2.27 -0.79
C LEU A 24 -0.54 -2.03 0.26
N ILE A 25 0.20 -3.08 0.63
CA ILE A 25 1.32 -2.99 1.59
C ILE A 25 2.42 -2.05 1.09
N ASP A 26 2.77 -2.13 -0.18
CA ASP A 26 3.77 -1.25 -0.80
C ASP A 26 3.33 0.22 -0.75
N LEU A 27 2.05 0.50 -1.04
CA LEU A 27 1.48 1.84 -1.00
C LEU A 27 1.43 2.41 0.43
N MET A 28 1.02 1.59 1.41
CA MET A 28 1.07 1.97 2.83
C MET A 28 2.50 2.26 3.30
N SER A 29 3.44 1.39 2.94
CA SER A 29 4.85 1.57 3.26
C SER A 29 5.46 2.80 2.62
N LYS A 30 5.10 3.09 1.36
CA LYS A 30 5.53 4.31 0.67
C LYS A 30 4.96 5.56 1.36
N LEU A 31 3.67 5.55 1.70
CA LEU A 31 3.03 6.67 2.38
C LEU A 31 3.69 6.97 3.73
N ALA A 32 4.00 5.91 4.50
CA ALA A 32 4.73 6.03 5.75
C ALA A 32 6.11 6.70 5.57
N ARG A 33 6.90 6.22 4.59
CA ARG A 33 8.22 6.81 4.29
C ARG A 33 8.12 8.27 3.87
N LEU A 34 7.14 8.63 3.04
CA LEU A 34 6.92 10.02 2.62
C LEU A 34 6.52 10.91 3.80
N SER A 35 5.71 10.39 4.72
CA SER A 35 5.33 11.10 5.94
C SER A 35 6.52 11.31 6.87
N ASP A 36 7.31 10.25 7.13
CA ASP A 36 8.53 10.31 7.94
C ASP A 36 9.55 11.31 7.37
N ALA A 37 9.73 11.30 6.04
CA ALA A 37 10.67 12.17 5.33
C ALA A 37 10.17 13.62 5.18
N LYS A 38 8.95 13.94 5.63
CA LYS A 38 8.30 15.24 5.39
C LYS A 38 8.30 15.63 3.91
N ALA A 39 8.04 14.65 3.05
CA ALA A 39 8.02 14.84 1.61
C ALA A 39 6.98 15.89 1.18
N PRO A 40 7.13 16.50 -0.01
CA PRO A 40 6.17 17.46 -0.53
C PRO A 40 4.73 16.93 -0.47
N ARG A 41 3.79 17.81 -0.09
CA ARG A 41 2.36 17.46 0.05
C ARG A 41 1.78 16.78 -1.18
N ALA A 42 2.23 17.17 -2.38
CA ALA A 42 1.78 16.58 -3.64
C ALA A 42 2.15 15.09 -3.75
N GLU A 43 3.33 14.68 -3.29
CA GLU A 43 3.78 13.28 -3.32
C GLU A 43 3.03 12.41 -2.31
N VAL A 44 2.80 12.96 -1.11
CA VAL A 44 1.99 12.33 -0.06
C VAL A 44 0.56 12.12 -0.58
N LEU A 45 -0.05 13.17 -1.14
CA LEU A 45 -1.41 13.10 -1.68
C LEU A 45 -1.52 12.13 -2.85
N GLY A 46 -0.56 12.16 -3.79
CA GLY A 46 -0.55 11.23 -4.92
C GLY A 46 -0.47 9.76 -4.47
N THR A 47 0.36 9.48 -3.45
CA THR A 47 0.46 8.12 -2.89
C THR A 47 -0.80 7.73 -2.12
N PHE A 48 -1.42 8.66 -1.38
CA PHE A 48 -2.67 8.42 -0.67
C PHE A 48 -3.84 8.13 -1.63
N THR A 49 -3.98 8.90 -2.70
CA THR A 49 -4.98 8.64 -3.74
C THR A 49 -4.77 7.28 -4.38
N ALA A 50 -3.53 6.92 -4.74
CA ALA A 50 -3.22 5.61 -5.30
C ALA A 50 -3.57 4.46 -4.34
N LEU A 51 -3.37 4.63 -3.03
CA LEU A 51 -3.80 3.66 -2.02
C LEU A 51 -5.32 3.54 -1.97
N ALA A 52 -6.05 4.65 -1.98
CA ALA A 52 -7.51 4.65 -1.98
C ALA A 52 -8.08 3.94 -3.23
N ASP A 53 -7.52 4.21 -4.40
CA ASP A 53 -7.97 3.60 -5.66
C ASP A 53 -7.67 2.10 -5.70
N ALA A 54 -6.47 1.69 -5.28
CA ALA A 54 -6.12 0.27 -5.16
C ALA A 54 -7.02 -0.46 -4.16
N THR A 55 -7.40 0.21 -3.06
CA THR A 55 -8.30 -0.36 -2.05
C THR A 55 -9.70 -0.56 -2.61
N LYS A 56 -10.24 0.41 -3.36
CA LYS A 56 -11.53 0.28 -4.04
C LYS A 56 -11.52 -0.84 -5.07
N GLN A 57 -10.46 -0.95 -5.86
CA GLN A 57 -10.32 -2.01 -6.87
C GLN A 57 -10.23 -3.40 -6.24
N HIS A 58 -9.59 -3.52 -5.08
CA HIS A 58 -9.48 -4.80 -4.38
C HIS A 58 -10.82 -5.30 -3.81
N PHE A 59 -11.68 -4.38 -3.35
CA PHE A 59 -12.95 -4.72 -2.69
C PHE A 59 -14.19 -4.59 -3.60
N ALA A 60 -14.02 -4.26 -4.88
CA ALA A 60 -15.09 -4.23 -5.88
C ALA A 60 -15.40 -5.64 -6.39
#